data_AF-A0A432ZHS2-F1
#
_entry.id   AF-A0A432ZHS2-F1
#
_cell.length_a   1.000
_cell.length_b   1.000
_cell.length_c   1.000
_cell.angle_alpha   90.00
_cell.angle_beta   90.00
_cell.angle_gamma   90.00
#
_symmetry.space_group_name_H-M   'P 1'
#
loop_
_entity.id
_entity.type
_entity.pdbx_description
1 polymer ?
#
loop_
_entity_poly.entity_id
_entity_poly.type
_entity_poly.pdbx_seq_one_letter_code
_entity_poly.pdbx_strand_id
1 'polypeptide(L)'
;MKPITLIPDEILKIHFALHREIDFEPNTELLTKICIDTHQKFVGKTVDISTIFTIAAEYGVKLAHFDWSPNTNRAAETAFAVCMIYLNSYGLSLGCQNQALFELMRENCTTVNKFAVRLLCEYLEVIRKRHGLTGTAAELIRLAEASINPIKNQTQLFDIVDNIRSTFTVDSSEEFHWATND
;
A
#
# COMPACT_ATOMS: atom_id res chain seq x y z
N MET A 1 -18.86 6.36 8.25
CA MET A 1 -18.35 6.14 6.87
C MET A 1 -18.09 4.65 6.69
N LYS A 2 -18.26 4.10 5.47
CA LYS A 2 -17.90 2.72 5.15
C LYS A 2 -16.47 2.66 4.60
N PRO A 3 -15.69 1.58 4.85
CA PRO A 3 -14.38 1.46 4.25
C PRO A 3 -14.44 1.42 2.72
N ILE A 4 -13.55 2.16 2.08
CA ILE A 4 -13.26 2.06 0.65
C ILE A 4 -12.77 0.64 0.37
N THR A 5 -13.19 0.08 -0.76
CA THR A 5 -12.77 -1.24 -1.21
C THR A 5 -12.19 -1.09 -2.59
N LEU A 6 -10.98 -1.62 -2.78
CA LEU A 6 -10.35 -1.66 -4.09
C LEU A 6 -10.80 -2.89 -4.85
N ILE A 7 -10.97 -2.74 -6.16
CA ILE A 7 -11.22 -3.83 -7.10
C ILE A 7 -9.95 -4.20 -7.89
N PRO A 8 -9.86 -5.42 -8.47
CA PRO A 8 -8.69 -5.84 -9.22
C PRO A 8 -8.27 -4.88 -10.34
N ASP A 9 -9.23 -4.31 -11.06
CA ASP A 9 -8.98 -3.34 -12.14
C ASP A 9 -8.26 -2.07 -11.65
N GLU A 10 -8.55 -1.61 -10.43
CA GLU A 10 -7.86 -0.45 -9.85
C GLU A 10 -6.40 -0.79 -9.51
N ILE A 11 -6.15 -2.01 -9.01
CA ILE A 11 -4.79 -2.50 -8.73
C ILE A 11 -3.99 -2.62 -10.03
N LEU A 12 -4.58 -3.18 -11.08
CA LEU A 12 -3.93 -3.30 -12.40
C LEU A 12 -3.67 -1.94 -13.04
N LYS A 13 -4.56 -0.96 -12.87
CA LYS A 13 -4.31 0.43 -13.30
C LYS A 13 -3.13 1.06 -12.57
N ILE A 14 -2.99 0.81 -11.26
CA ILE A 14 -1.83 1.27 -10.49
C ILE A 14 -0.55 0.59 -10.98
N HIS A 15 -0.59 -0.73 -11.20
CA HIS A 15 0.54 -1.48 -11.75
C HIS A 15 0.99 -0.92 -13.10
N PHE A 16 0.04 -0.75 -14.03
CA PHE A 16 0.32 -0.20 -15.35
C PHE A 16 0.85 1.24 -15.27
N ALA A 17 0.32 2.07 -14.38
CA ALA A 17 0.80 3.44 -14.21
C ALA A 17 2.24 3.50 -13.65
N LEU A 18 2.63 2.55 -12.78
CA LEU A 18 3.99 2.41 -12.27
C LEU A 18 4.97 1.92 -13.35
N HIS A 19 4.60 0.84 -14.03
CA HIS A 19 5.53 0.05 -14.86
C HIS A 19 5.43 0.34 -16.36
N ARG A 20 4.37 1.05 -16.79
CA ARG A 20 4.02 1.39 -18.19
C ARG A 20 3.72 0.21 -19.10
N GLU A 21 3.72 -0.99 -18.54
CA GLU A 21 3.41 -2.23 -19.24
C GLU A 21 2.85 -3.26 -18.25
N ILE A 22 2.16 -4.25 -18.80
CA ILE A 22 1.87 -5.52 -18.15
C ILE A 22 2.38 -6.56 -19.14
N ASP A 23 3.59 -7.05 -18.90
CA ASP A 23 4.33 -7.98 -19.77
C ASP A 23 4.01 -9.46 -19.49
N PHE A 24 3.04 -9.72 -18.61
CA PHE A 24 2.58 -11.03 -18.18
C PHE A 24 1.05 -11.10 -18.11
N GLU A 25 0.48 -12.30 -18.10
CA GLU A 25 -0.94 -12.46 -17.78
C GLU A 25 -1.11 -12.48 -16.25
N PRO A 26 -1.75 -11.45 -15.64
CA PRO A 26 -1.92 -11.41 -14.18
C PRO A 26 -2.89 -12.50 -13.71
N ASN A 27 -2.62 -13.10 -12.55
CA ASN A 27 -3.56 -14.02 -11.93
C ASN A 27 -4.72 -13.22 -11.31
N THR A 28 -5.72 -12.94 -12.15
CA THR A 28 -6.90 -12.16 -11.78
C THR A 28 -7.78 -12.85 -10.74
N GLU A 29 -7.74 -14.18 -10.64
CA GLU A 29 -8.42 -14.94 -9.60
C GLU A 29 -7.84 -14.62 -8.22
N LEU A 30 -6.50 -14.63 -8.08
CA LEU A 30 -5.83 -14.25 -6.84
C LEU A 30 -6.07 -12.78 -6.47
N LEU A 31 -6.00 -11.86 -7.43
CA LEU A 31 -6.34 -10.44 -7.19
C LEU A 31 -7.78 -10.28 -6.70
N THR A 32 -8.72 -10.95 -7.35
CA THR A 32 -10.14 -10.93 -6.97
C THR A 32 -10.33 -11.47 -5.55
N LYS A 33 -9.67 -12.57 -5.22
CA LYS A 33 -9.69 -13.14 -3.88
C LYS A 33 -9.13 -12.18 -2.83
N ILE A 34 -8.00 -11.53 -3.09
CA ILE A 34 -7.42 -10.52 -2.18
C ILE A 34 -8.42 -9.39 -1.92
N CYS A 35 -9.07 -8.86 -2.95
CA CYS A 35 -10.07 -7.81 -2.84
C CYS A 35 -11.30 -8.26 -2.03
N ILE A 36 -11.84 -9.44 -2.32
CA ILE A 36 -13.02 -10.00 -1.64
C ILE A 36 -12.70 -10.31 -0.17
N ASP A 37 -11.62 -11.03 0.11
CA ASP A 37 -11.25 -11.42 1.47
C ASP A 37 -11.00 -10.18 2.34
N THR A 38 -10.34 -9.17 1.78
CA THR A 38 -10.14 -7.89 2.45
C THR A 38 -11.48 -7.20 2.69
N HIS A 39 -12.33 -7.08 1.67
CA HIS A 39 -13.65 -6.47 1.82
C HIS A 39 -14.46 -7.14 2.94
N GLN A 40 -14.65 -8.46 2.85
CA GLN A 40 -15.46 -9.25 3.79
C GLN A 40 -14.98 -9.10 5.22
N LYS A 41 -13.67 -9.04 5.46
CA LYS A 41 -13.09 -8.85 6.80
C LYS A 41 -13.52 -7.53 7.46
N PHE A 42 -13.80 -6.50 6.67
CA PHE A 42 -14.16 -5.17 7.17
C PHE A 42 -15.59 -4.72 6.82
N VAL A 43 -16.41 -5.60 6.24
CA VAL A 43 -17.85 -5.33 6.05
C VAL A 43 -18.50 -4.98 7.38
N GLY A 44 -19.21 -3.85 7.42
CA GLY A 44 -19.91 -3.39 8.61
C GLY A 44 -19.03 -2.78 9.71
N LYS A 45 -17.71 -2.71 9.51
CA LYS A 45 -16.81 -2.03 10.46
C LYS A 45 -16.89 -0.51 10.31
N THR A 46 -16.72 0.18 11.43
CA THR A 46 -16.57 1.64 11.46
C THR A 46 -15.22 2.02 10.85
N VAL A 47 -15.19 3.10 10.06
CA VAL A 47 -13.91 3.66 9.63
C VAL A 47 -13.31 4.51 10.75
N ASP A 48 -12.37 3.91 11.47
CA ASP A 48 -11.46 4.56 12.40
C ASP A 48 -10.01 4.40 11.92
N ILE A 49 -9.07 5.07 12.60
CA ILE A 49 -7.66 5.07 12.20
C ILE A 49 -7.08 3.64 12.14
N SER A 50 -7.38 2.82 13.15
CA SER A 50 -6.89 1.44 13.23
C SER A 50 -7.37 0.61 12.04
N THR A 51 -8.65 0.76 11.69
CA THR A 51 -9.28 0.08 10.56
C THR A 51 -8.66 0.52 9.24
N ILE A 52 -8.42 1.82 9.03
CA ILE A 52 -7.79 2.33 7.80
C ILE A 52 -6.40 1.74 7.61
N PHE A 53 -5.54 1.81 8.64
CA PHE A 53 -4.18 1.28 8.57
C PHE A 53 -4.13 -0.24 8.42
N THR A 54 -5.08 -0.95 9.04
CA THR A 54 -5.18 -2.41 8.89
C THR A 54 -5.56 -2.78 7.46
N ILE A 55 -6.54 -2.09 6.84
CA ILE A 55 -6.92 -2.38 5.44
C ILE A 55 -5.79 -2.04 4.48
N ALA A 56 -5.09 -0.92 4.68
CA ALA A 56 -3.91 -0.58 3.88
C ALA A 56 -2.85 -1.70 3.95
N ALA A 57 -2.61 -2.24 5.15
CA ALA A 57 -1.68 -3.33 5.37
C ALA A 57 -2.14 -4.67 4.78
N GLU A 58 -3.45 -4.95 4.77
CA GLU A 58 -4.00 -6.13 4.10
C GLU A 58 -3.68 -6.12 2.61
N TYR A 59 -3.92 -4.99 1.93
CA TYR A 59 -3.56 -4.86 0.53
C TYR A 59 -2.05 -4.93 0.34
N GLY A 60 -1.26 -4.19 1.12
CA GLY A 60 0.21 -4.17 1.00
C GLY A 60 0.84 -5.55 1.17
N VAL A 61 0.56 -6.25 2.27
CA VAL A 61 1.19 -7.55 2.56
C VAL A 61 0.71 -8.62 1.58
N LYS A 62 -0.60 -8.72 1.32
CA LYS A 62 -1.13 -9.77 0.44
C LYS A 62 -0.69 -9.59 -1.01
N LEU A 63 -0.68 -8.35 -1.52
CA LEU A 63 -0.22 -8.09 -2.89
C LEU A 63 1.29 -8.26 -3.03
N ALA A 64 2.08 -8.03 -1.98
CA ALA A 64 3.51 -8.24 -2.04
C ALA A 64 3.90 -9.73 -2.00
N HIS A 65 3.09 -10.58 -1.36
CA HIS A 65 3.47 -11.97 -1.06
C HIS A 65 2.72 -13.02 -1.87
N PHE A 66 1.62 -12.67 -2.55
CA PHE A 66 0.87 -13.62 -3.36
C PHE A 66 1.32 -13.56 -4.82
N ASP A 67 1.38 -14.71 -5.47
CA ASP A 67 1.88 -14.88 -6.86
C ASP A 67 0.86 -14.42 -7.92
N TRP A 68 0.34 -13.19 -7.78
CA TRP A 68 -0.54 -12.59 -8.77
C TRP A 68 0.21 -12.03 -9.99
N SER A 69 1.51 -11.79 -9.83
CA SER A 69 2.46 -11.42 -10.87
C SER A 69 3.70 -12.30 -10.74
N PRO A 70 4.30 -12.75 -11.86
CA PRO A 70 5.56 -13.49 -11.83
C PRO A 70 6.77 -12.61 -11.43
N ASN A 71 6.65 -11.29 -11.53
CA ASN A 71 7.69 -10.36 -11.13
C ASN A 71 7.42 -9.89 -9.69
N THR A 72 8.04 -10.58 -8.73
CA THR A 72 7.84 -10.34 -7.29
C THR A 72 8.22 -8.92 -6.86
N ASN A 73 9.23 -8.32 -7.49
CA ASN A 73 9.64 -6.95 -7.20
C ASN A 73 8.62 -5.93 -7.69
N ARG A 74 8.16 -6.03 -8.95
CA ARG A 74 7.08 -5.17 -9.49
C ARG A 74 5.78 -5.36 -8.71
N ALA A 75 5.49 -6.58 -8.26
CA ALA A 75 4.35 -6.87 -7.38
C ALA A 75 4.46 -6.14 -6.04
N ALA A 76 5.63 -6.17 -5.40
CA ALA A 76 5.90 -5.45 -4.16
C ALA A 76 5.81 -3.92 -4.35
N GLU A 77 6.35 -3.35 -5.42
CA GLU A 77 6.23 -1.92 -5.72
C GLU A 77 4.75 -1.52 -5.90
N THR A 78 3.99 -2.34 -6.63
CA THR A 78 2.55 -2.15 -6.79
C THR A 78 1.83 -2.21 -5.45
N ALA A 79 2.16 -3.19 -4.62
CA ALA A 79 1.56 -3.37 -3.30
C ALA A 79 1.81 -2.16 -2.38
N PHE A 80 3.03 -1.62 -2.42
CA PHE A 80 3.39 -0.43 -1.66
C PHE A 80 2.61 0.80 -2.14
N ALA A 81 2.49 0.96 -3.46
CA ALA A 81 1.69 2.03 -4.04
C ALA A 81 0.20 1.93 -3.69
N VAL A 82 -0.37 0.73 -3.79
CA VAL A 82 -1.74 0.48 -3.37
C VAL A 82 -1.94 0.85 -1.89
N CYS A 83 -1.01 0.48 -1.02
CA CYS A 83 -1.04 0.86 0.40
C CYS A 83 -1.02 2.39 0.57
N MET A 84 -0.12 3.10 -0.09
CA MET A 84 -0.03 4.56 0.00
C MET A 84 -1.26 5.27 -0.57
N ILE A 85 -1.76 4.82 -1.72
CA ILE A 85 -2.97 5.35 -2.37
C ILE A 85 -4.19 5.14 -1.48
N TYR A 86 -4.32 3.97 -0.87
CA TYR A 86 -5.40 3.67 0.06
C TYR A 86 -5.40 4.62 1.26
N LEU A 87 -4.25 4.85 1.90
CA LEU A 87 -4.15 5.80 3.01
C LEU A 87 -4.46 7.24 2.58
N ASN A 88 -3.92 7.66 1.42
CA ASN A 88 -4.20 8.98 0.87
C ASN A 88 -5.68 9.17 0.53
N SER A 89 -6.42 8.13 0.16
CA SER A 89 -7.87 8.24 -0.05
C SER A 89 -8.64 8.72 1.19
N TYR A 90 -8.06 8.61 2.38
CA TYR A 90 -8.59 9.14 3.65
C TYR A 90 -7.91 10.45 4.11
N GLY A 91 -7.08 11.07 3.27
CA GLY A 91 -6.29 12.26 3.62
C GLY A 91 -5.05 11.97 4.47
N LEU A 92 -4.72 10.68 4.70
CA LEU A 92 -3.62 10.24 5.55
C LEU A 92 -2.34 10.04 4.71
N SER A 93 -1.74 11.16 4.31
CA SER A 93 -0.58 11.13 3.41
C SER A 93 0.69 10.68 4.13
N LEU A 94 1.25 9.54 3.69
CA LEU A 94 2.59 9.07 4.03
C LEU A 94 3.55 9.35 2.88
N GLY A 95 4.79 9.71 3.22
CA GLY A 95 5.85 9.84 2.23
C GLY A 95 6.11 8.50 1.54
N CYS A 96 6.08 8.50 0.22
CA CYS A 96 6.26 7.33 -0.65
C CYS A 96 7.70 6.80 -0.68
N GLN A 97 8.60 7.44 0.06
CA GLN A 97 10.05 7.31 -0.05
C GLN A 97 10.64 6.49 1.10
N ASN A 98 9.77 5.84 1.88
CA ASN A 98 10.16 5.11 3.07
C ASN A 98 10.62 3.70 2.71
N GLN A 99 11.89 3.58 2.33
CA GLN A 99 12.52 2.31 1.96
C GLN A 99 12.39 1.25 3.06
N ALA A 100 12.51 1.64 4.33
CA ALA A 100 12.39 0.71 5.46
C ALA A 100 10.97 0.13 5.57
N LEU A 101 9.92 0.92 5.29
CA LEU A 101 8.55 0.41 5.22
C LEU A 101 8.37 -0.53 4.03
N PHE A 102 8.92 -0.18 2.87
CA PHE A 102 8.85 -1.02 1.67
C PHE A 102 9.51 -2.38 1.89
N GLU A 103 10.74 -2.39 2.43
CA GLU A 103 11.47 -3.61 2.75
C GLU A 103 10.73 -4.46 3.79
N LEU A 104 10.24 -3.83 4.87
CA LEU A 104 9.44 -4.51 5.88
C LEU A 104 8.21 -5.19 5.27
N MET A 105 7.50 -4.53 4.36
CA MET A 105 6.33 -5.11 3.69
C MET A 105 6.73 -6.33 2.86
N ARG A 106 7.85 -6.27 2.13
CA ARG A 106 8.33 -7.33 1.24
C ARG A 106 8.87 -8.54 2.00
N GLU A 107 9.32 -8.39 3.25
CA GLU A 107 9.79 -9.51 4.08
C GLU A 107 8.73 -10.64 4.17
N ASN A 108 9.10 -11.86 3.78
CA ASN A 108 8.22 -13.04 3.81
C ASN A 108 7.59 -13.35 5.18
N CYS A 109 8.19 -12.88 6.28
CA CYS A 109 7.69 -13.10 7.64
C CYS A 109 6.79 -11.96 8.13
N THR A 110 6.57 -10.92 7.34
CA THR A 110 5.76 -9.77 7.75
C THR A 110 4.28 -10.11 7.70
N THR A 111 3.62 -9.93 8.84
CA THR A 111 2.17 -10.07 8.97
C THR A 111 1.47 -8.74 8.76
N VAL A 112 0.19 -8.78 8.40
CA VAL A 112 -0.68 -7.60 8.30
C VAL A 112 -0.61 -6.75 9.57
N ASN A 113 -0.69 -7.36 10.76
CA ASN A 113 -0.67 -6.61 12.02
C ASN A 113 0.68 -5.92 12.26
N LYS A 114 1.80 -6.61 11.99
CA LYS A 114 3.16 -6.04 12.11
C LYS A 114 3.28 -4.82 11.20
N PHE A 115 2.83 -4.93 9.96
CA PHE A 115 2.92 -3.86 8.98
C PHE A 115 1.97 -2.70 9.30
N ALA A 116 0.72 -2.97 9.68
CA ALA A 116 -0.26 -1.95 10.06
C ALA A 116 0.22 -1.07 11.22
N VAL A 117 0.79 -1.68 12.27
CA VAL A 117 1.38 -0.94 13.39
C VAL A 117 2.52 -0.07 12.91
N ARG A 118 3.41 -0.58 12.06
CA ARG A 118 4.54 0.21 11.57
C ARG A 118 4.08 1.38 10.70
N LEU A 119 3.13 1.16 9.79
CA LEU A 119 2.54 2.24 8.98
C LEU A 119 1.95 3.35 9.86
N LEU A 120 1.19 2.98 10.89
CA LEU A 120 0.62 3.94 11.83
C LEU A 120 1.72 4.73 12.55
N CYS A 121 2.75 4.05 13.08
CA CYS A 121 3.88 4.72 13.74
C CYS A 121 4.55 5.75 12.82
N GLU A 122 4.82 5.39 11.57
CA GLU A 122 5.43 6.31 10.58
C GLU A 122 4.50 7.50 10.29
N TYR A 123 3.19 7.29 10.27
CA TYR A 123 2.24 8.38 10.05
C TYR A 123 2.13 9.32 11.27
N LEU A 124 2.14 8.77 12.48
CA LEU A 124 2.17 9.58 13.70
C LEU A 124 3.45 10.44 13.76
N GLU A 125 4.57 9.94 13.24
CA GLU A 125 5.81 10.71 13.08
C GLU A 125 5.66 11.86 12.07
N VAL A 126 4.92 11.66 10.97
CA VAL A 126 4.59 12.74 10.03
C VAL A 126 3.76 13.83 10.72
N ILE A 127 2.72 13.45 11.48
CA ILE A 127 1.90 14.40 12.24
C ILE A 127 2.75 15.15 13.27
N ARG A 128 3.57 14.42 14.03
CA ARG A 128 4.46 15.00 15.04
C ARG A 128 5.33 16.10 14.45
N LYS A 129 5.97 15.83 13.31
CA LYS A 129 6.82 16.79 12.60
C LYS A 129 6.02 17.96 12.03
N ARG A 130 4.88 17.70 11.36
CA ARG A 130 4.04 18.73 10.72
C ARG A 130 3.51 19.75 11.72
N HIS A 131 3.14 19.31 12.91
CA HIS A 131 2.52 20.16 13.93
C HIS A 131 3.50 20.64 15.00
N GLY A 132 4.80 20.30 14.89
CA GLY A 132 5.82 20.69 15.87
C GLY A 132 5.53 20.18 17.28
N LEU A 133 4.94 18.98 17.39
CA LEU A 133 4.43 18.47 18.66
C LEU A 133 5.48 17.67 19.44
N THR A 134 5.46 17.83 20.75
CA THR A 134 6.15 16.95 21.73
C THR A 134 5.17 16.08 22.51
N GLY A 135 3.94 15.95 22.00
CA GLY A 135 2.82 15.30 22.69
C GLY A 135 2.95 13.79 22.85
N THR A 136 2.05 13.22 23.65
CA THR A 136 1.94 11.78 23.88
C THR A 136 1.36 11.04 22.68
N ALA A 137 1.56 9.72 22.60
CA ALA A 137 0.98 8.91 21.53
C ALA A 137 -0.54 9.04 21.42
N ALA A 138 -1.26 9.21 22.54
CA ALA A 138 -2.70 9.40 22.56
C ALA A 138 -3.14 10.71 21.90
N GLU A 139 -2.37 11.79 22.08
CA GLU A 139 -2.64 13.09 21.44
C GLU A 139 -2.41 13.02 19.93
N LEU A 140 -1.32 12.36 19.52
CA LEU A 140 -1.02 12.15 18.10
C LEU A 140 -2.11 11.32 17.40
N ILE A 141 -2.61 10.25 18.06
CA ILE A 141 -3.72 9.44 17.53
C ILE A 141 -4.99 10.27 17.38
N ARG A 142 -5.35 11.09 18.38
CA ARG A 142 -6.54 11.96 18.29
C ARG A 142 -6.43 12.96 17.14
N LEU A 143 -5.26 13.54 16.92
CA LEU A 143 -5.03 14.45 15.79
C LEU A 143 -5.07 13.73 14.45
N ALA A 144 -4.54 12.50 14.41
CA ALA A 144 -4.59 11.64 13.24
C ALA A 144 -6.03 11.29 12.86
N GLU A 145 -6.86 10.93 13.85
CA GLU A 145 -8.29 10.69 13.66
C GLU A 145 -9.03 11.94 13.17
N ALA A 146 -8.73 13.11 13.77
CA ALA A 146 -9.29 14.39 13.33
C ALA A 146 -8.86 14.80 11.91
N SER A 147 -7.77 14.23 11.41
CA SER A 147 -7.25 14.47 10.05
C SER A 147 -7.88 13.57 8.99
N ILE A 148 -8.69 12.57 9.38
CA ILE A 148 -9.38 11.69 8.43
C ILE A 148 -10.39 12.52 7.65
N ASN A 149 -10.05 12.79 6.40
CA ASN A 149 -10.90 13.53 5.47
C ASN A 149 -10.82 12.87 4.09
N PRO A 150 -11.85 12.10 3.69
CA PRO A 150 -11.83 11.38 2.43
C PRO A 150 -11.58 12.30 1.23
N ILE A 151 -10.56 11.98 0.45
CA ILE A 151 -10.23 12.72 -0.76
C ILE A 151 -11.27 12.36 -1.83
N LYS A 152 -12.00 13.36 -2.31
CA LYS A 152 -13.07 13.18 -3.31
C LYS A 152 -12.57 13.22 -4.76
N ASN A 153 -11.34 13.71 -4.99
CA ASN A 153 -10.78 13.90 -6.34
C ASN A 153 -9.61 12.94 -6.61
N GLN A 154 -9.76 12.11 -7.65
CA GLN A 154 -8.80 11.07 -8.04
C GLN A 154 -7.44 11.59 -8.52
N THR A 155 -7.32 12.86 -8.95
CA THR A 155 -6.08 13.42 -9.52
C THR A 155 -4.90 13.37 -8.54
N GLN A 156 -5.15 13.50 -7.23
CA GLN A 156 -4.13 13.43 -6.19
C GLN A 156 -3.55 12.01 -5.97
N LEU A 157 -4.22 10.98 -6.51
CA LEU A 157 -3.76 9.59 -6.40
C LEU A 157 -2.67 9.25 -7.44
N PHE A 158 -2.64 9.95 -8.58
CA PHE A 158 -1.62 9.72 -9.62
C PHE A 158 -0.27 10.34 -9.27
N ASP A 159 -0.25 11.46 -8.55
CA ASP A 159 1.00 12.07 -8.03
C ASP A 159 1.78 11.10 -7.12
N ILE A 160 1.07 10.20 -6.43
CA ILE A 160 1.68 9.16 -5.59
C ILE A 160 2.41 8.13 -6.45
N VAL A 161 1.79 7.70 -7.55
CA VAL A 161 2.37 6.72 -8.48
C VAL A 161 3.67 7.25 -9.09
N ASP A 162 3.67 8.52 -9.52
CA ASP A 162 4.87 9.14 -10.08
C ASP A 162 5.99 9.31 -9.05
N ASN A 163 5.65 9.65 -7.79
CA ASN A 163 6.63 9.76 -6.69
C ASN A 163 7.20 8.40 -6.27
N ILE A 164 6.39 7.33 -6.29
CA ILE A 164 6.87 5.97 -6.03
C ILE A 164 7.84 5.56 -7.13
N ARG A 165 7.45 5.73 -8.40
CA ARG A 165 8.32 5.40 -9.55
C ARG A 165 9.66 6.13 -9.52
N SER A 166 9.71 7.38 -9.06
CA SER A 166 10.96 8.13 -8.97
C SER A 166 11.85 7.71 -7.79
N THR A 167 11.29 6.98 -6.82
CA THR A 167 12.00 6.60 -5.59
C THR A 167 12.43 5.13 -5.58
N PHE A 168 11.63 4.24 -6.17
CA PHE A 168 11.95 2.83 -6.32
C PHE A 168 12.56 2.60 -7.69
N THR A 169 13.89 2.72 -7.78
CA THR A 169 14.67 2.10 -8.86
C THR A 169 14.99 0.68 -8.42
N VAL A 170 14.04 -0.25 -8.54
CA VAL A 170 14.42 -1.66 -8.55
C VAL A 170 14.99 -1.94 -9.93
N ASP A 171 16.28 -2.27 -9.98
CA ASP A 171 16.98 -2.69 -11.19
C ASP A 171 16.12 -3.73 -11.91
N SER A 172 15.79 -3.45 -13.16
CA SER A 172 15.05 -4.36 -14.06
C SER A 172 15.91 -5.55 -14.51
N SER A 173 17.01 -5.84 -13.80
CA SER A 173 17.99 -6.87 -14.14
C SER A 173 17.68 -8.24 -13.52
N GLU A 174 16.41 -8.61 -13.38
CA GLU A 174 16.05 -10.03 -13.42
C GLU A 174 15.97 -10.45 -14.90
N GLU A 175 17.12 -10.37 -15.58
CA GLU A 175 17.31 -11.12 -16.81
C GLU A 175 17.15 -12.59 -16.44
N PHE A 176 16.17 -13.23 -17.08
CA PHE A 176 15.96 -14.65 -17.09
C PHE A 176 17.30 -15.41 -17.21
N HIS A 177 17.84 -15.89 -16.09
CA HIS A 177 18.77 -17.01 -16.13
C HIS A 177 17.96 -18.27 -16.44
N TRP A 178 17.63 -18.45 -17.72
CA TRP A 178 17.49 -19.79 -18.26
C TRP A 178 18.86 -20.46 -18.08
N ALA A 179 19.01 -21.21 -16.99
CA ALA A 179 20.05 -22.22 -16.91
C ALA A 179 19.80 -23.22 -18.04
N THR A 180 20.41 -22.95 -19.18
CA THR A 180 20.70 -23.94 -20.20
C THR A 180 21.79 -24.81 -19.61
N ASN A 181 21.37 -25.90 -18.96
CA ASN A 181 22.26 -27.03 -18.75
C ASN A 181 22.06 -27.98 -19.94
N ASP A 182 22.97 -27.85 -20.90
CA ASP A 182 23.41 -28.98 -21.72
C ASP A 182 24.02 -30.10 -20.84
#